data_AF-A0A095DIC1-F1
#
_entry.id   AF-A0A095DIC1-F1
#
_cell.length_a   1.000
_cell.length_b   1.000
_cell.length_c   1.000
_cell.angle_alpha   90.00
_cell.angle_beta   90.00
_cell.angle_gamma   90.00
#
_symmetry.space_group_name_H-M   'P 1'
#
loop_
_entity.id
_entity.type
_entity.pdbx_description
1 polymer ?
#
loop_
_entity_poly.entity_id
_entity_poly.type
_entity_poly.pdbx_seq_one_letter_code
_entity_poly.pdbx_strand_id
1 'polypeptide(L)'
;MRSFQLVEPVSVHGLPEHPFGLGQQGYALHEIVRIIVGNVDVKDQADNVFRLRRNELRTRPLRAHRVARVVKLLFESQVNLGDYSHLLTTVGARNSNFFATIRDELILCLVARRERRFTESFLYLYRILEYTSVAFPMLYALSNQNFAGSLSFLKSLVSDGKQGDLKVLSKALPTLAAQGNLDGLLFDFSVAGYDVNLVSKIKSELNAAVKPAVSSMDFEDQGDILFRVAFNDMSHLFATLRNRMFHYRNDERNIDLVKIGGAETVCKLCIDELIYWFCLVYTEIIRTVGKQII
;
A
#
# COMPACT_ATOMS: atom_id res chain seq x y z
N MET A 1 -4.19 -22.21 4.62
CA MET A 1 -4.08 -20.78 4.23
C MET A 1 -5.27 -20.47 3.33
N ARG A 2 -6.06 -19.41 3.61
CA ARG A 2 -7.17 -19.04 2.70
C ARG A 2 -6.57 -18.62 1.36
N SER A 3 -7.08 -19.16 0.26
CA SER A 3 -6.75 -18.73 -1.10
C SER A 3 -7.97 -18.09 -1.74
N PHE A 4 -7.73 -17.10 -2.60
CA PHE A 4 -8.79 -16.40 -3.32
C PHE A 4 -8.51 -16.45 -4.82
N GLN A 5 -9.57 -16.57 -5.61
CA GLN A 5 -9.52 -16.43 -7.05
C GLN A 5 -10.11 -15.08 -7.44
N LEU A 6 -9.41 -14.35 -8.32
CA LEU A 6 -9.95 -13.13 -8.93
C LEU A 6 -11.07 -13.48 -9.90
N VAL A 7 -12.17 -12.74 -9.80
CA VAL A 7 -13.35 -12.91 -10.64
C VAL A 7 -13.69 -11.58 -11.29
N GLU A 8 -13.99 -11.64 -12.57
CA GLU A 8 -14.49 -10.49 -13.30
C GLU A 8 -15.85 -10.09 -12.69
N PRO A 9 -16.03 -8.84 -12.23
CA PRO A 9 -17.35 -8.24 -12.11
C PRO A 9 -18.29 -8.65 -13.25
N VAL A 10 -19.58 -8.79 -12.93
CA VAL A 10 -20.63 -8.94 -13.95
C VAL A 10 -20.53 -7.76 -14.93
N SER A 11 -20.03 -8.04 -16.14
CA SER A 11 -19.74 -7.05 -17.18
C SER A 11 -20.81 -7.12 -18.27
N VAL A 12 -21.29 -5.94 -18.70
CA VAL A 12 -22.17 -5.80 -19.88
C VAL A 12 -21.36 -5.70 -21.18
N HIS A 13 -20.02 -5.66 -21.10
CA HIS A 13 -19.12 -5.25 -22.21
C HIS A 13 -18.04 -6.29 -22.55
N GLY A 14 -18.29 -7.57 -22.27
CA GLY A 14 -17.32 -8.64 -22.49
C GLY A 14 -16.22 -8.67 -21.42
N LEU A 15 -15.38 -9.70 -21.49
CA LEU A 15 -14.23 -9.89 -20.60
C LEU A 15 -12.98 -9.29 -21.25
N PRO A 16 -12.12 -8.54 -20.53
CA PRO A 16 -10.86 -8.08 -21.06
C PRO A 16 -9.97 -9.26 -21.49
N GLU A 17 -9.37 -9.15 -22.68
CA GLU A 17 -8.44 -10.14 -23.22
C GLU A 17 -7.03 -9.98 -22.61
N HIS A 18 -6.18 -10.98 -22.83
CA HIS A 18 -4.76 -10.90 -22.51
C HIS A 18 -4.09 -9.68 -23.17
N PRO A 19 -3.29 -8.87 -22.45
CA PRO A 19 -2.76 -9.09 -21.09
C PRO A 19 -3.56 -8.44 -19.93
N PHE A 20 -4.79 -7.97 -20.17
CA PHE A 20 -5.52 -7.09 -19.26
C PHE A 20 -6.65 -7.77 -18.46
N GLY A 21 -6.88 -9.06 -18.69
CA GLY A 21 -7.86 -9.86 -17.96
C GLY A 21 -7.46 -10.13 -16.50
N LEU A 22 -8.12 -11.12 -15.90
CA LEU A 22 -7.79 -11.65 -14.58
C LEU A 22 -7.36 -13.13 -14.70
N GLY A 23 -6.58 -13.61 -13.74
CA GLY A 23 -6.01 -14.95 -13.70
C GLY A 23 -5.14 -15.24 -14.92
N GLN A 24 -5.48 -16.28 -15.67
CA GLN A 24 -4.74 -16.70 -16.87
C GLN A 24 -4.76 -15.65 -18.01
N GLN A 25 -5.71 -14.73 -17.99
CA GLN A 25 -5.84 -13.67 -18.99
C GLN A 25 -5.15 -12.35 -18.56
N GLY A 26 -4.55 -12.29 -17.37
CA GLY A 26 -3.98 -11.07 -16.81
C GLY A 26 -2.56 -11.25 -16.30
N TYR A 27 -1.80 -10.16 -16.24
CA TYR A 27 -0.60 -10.10 -15.42
C TYR A 27 -0.91 -9.49 -14.06
N ALA A 28 -0.36 -10.07 -13.00
CA ALA A 28 -0.56 -9.62 -11.62
C ALA A 28 -0.26 -8.13 -11.41
N LEU A 29 0.70 -7.57 -12.17
CA LEU A 29 0.98 -6.12 -12.18
C LEU A 29 -0.29 -5.30 -12.46
N HIS A 30 -1.05 -5.68 -13.49
CA HIS A 30 -2.32 -5.02 -13.84
C HIS A 30 -3.44 -5.37 -12.86
N GLU A 31 -3.52 -6.63 -12.42
CA GLU A 31 -4.54 -7.07 -11.48
C GLU A 31 -4.50 -6.29 -10.16
N ILE A 32 -3.32 -5.97 -9.64
CA ILE A 32 -3.16 -5.11 -8.46
C ILE A 32 -3.78 -3.73 -8.70
N VAL A 33 -3.52 -3.11 -9.87
CA VAL A 33 -4.14 -1.82 -10.21
C VAL A 33 -5.67 -1.95 -10.22
N ARG A 34 -6.19 -3.02 -10.84
CA ARG A 34 -7.64 -3.29 -10.87
C ARG A 34 -8.24 -3.52 -9.47
N ILE A 35 -7.50 -4.17 -8.56
CA ILE A 35 -7.88 -4.33 -7.16
C ILE A 35 -7.97 -2.95 -6.47
N ILE A 36 -6.91 -2.14 -6.61
CA ILE A 36 -6.79 -0.81 -6.00
C ILE A 36 -7.94 0.12 -6.44
N VAL A 37 -8.32 0.09 -7.71
CA VAL A 37 -9.41 0.94 -8.24
C VAL A 37 -10.81 0.39 -7.96
N GLY A 38 -10.93 -0.75 -7.28
CA GLY A 38 -12.21 -1.35 -6.90
C GLY A 38 -12.93 -2.05 -8.05
N ASN A 39 -12.18 -2.66 -8.97
CA ASN A 39 -12.71 -3.15 -10.24
C ASN A 39 -12.65 -4.68 -10.42
N VAL A 40 -12.66 -5.41 -9.31
CA VAL A 40 -12.60 -6.88 -9.26
C VAL A 40 -13.51 -7.42 -8.17
N ASP A 41 -13.92 -8.67 -8.31
CA ASP A 41 -14.44 -9.47 -7.20
C ASP A 41 -13.42 -10.57 -6.87
N VAL A 42 -13.51 -11.16 -5.68
CA VAL A 42 -12.74 -12.35 -5.32
C VAL A 42 -13.65 -13.44 -4.79
N LYS A 43 -13.32 -14.69 -5.10
CA LYS A 43 -14.04 -15.88 -4.66
C LYS A 43 -13.14 -16.71 -3.76
N ASP A 44 -13.65 -17.20 -2.64
CA ASP A 44 -12.91 -18.15 -1.79
C ASP A 44 -13.10 -19.61 -2.25
N GLN A 45 -12.46 -20.55 -1.55
CA GLN A 45 -12.56 -21.99 -1.83
C GLN A 45 -13.96 -22.57 -1.56
N ALA A 46 -14.81 -21.87 -0.82
CA ALA A 46 -16.18 -22.25 -0.51
C ALA A 46 -17.19 -21.51 -1.41
N ASP A 47 -16.71 -20.92 -2.52
CA ASP A 47 -17.49 -20.19 -3.50
C ASP A 47 -18.13 -18.88 -3.02
N ASN A 48 -17.75 -18.36 -1.85
CA ASN A 48 -18.22 -17.07 -1.37
C ASN A 48 -17.59 -15.93 -2.18
N VAL A 49 -18.41 -15.00 -2.66
CA VAL A 49 -17.96 -13.85 -3.46
C VAL A 49 -17.84 -12.59 -2.61
N PHE A 50 -16.63 -12.06 -2.54
CA PHE A 50 -16.30 -10.79 -1.91
C PHE A 50 -16.12 -9.72 -2.98
N ARG A 51 -17.07 -8.79 -3.03
CA ARG A 51 -17.03 -7.64 -3.94
C ARG A 51 -16.03 -6.55 -3.53
N LEU A 52 -14.89 -6.42 -4.20
CA LEU A 52 -13.88 -5.41 -3.90
C LEU A 52 -14.15 -4.15 -4.73
N ARG A 53 -15.16 -3.36 -4.32
CA ARG A 53 -15.66 -2.19 -5.08
C ARG A 53 -15.20 -0.83 -4.59
N ARG A 54 -14.52 -0.79 -3.44
CA ARG A 54 -13.98 0.45 -2.90
C ARG A 54 -12.77 0.85 -3.77
N ASN A 55 -12.80 2.09 -4.25
CA ASN A 55 -11.65 2.67 -4.93
C ASN A 55 -10.69 3.21 -3.87
N GLU A 56 -9.62 2.47 -3.60
CA GLU A 56 -8.66 2.81 -2.55
C GLU A 56 -7.82 4.04 -2.90
N LEU A 57 -7.73 4.45 -4.18
CA LEU A 57 -7.12 5.73 -4.59
C LEU A 57 -7.98 6.94 -4.28
N ARG A 58 -9.21 6.75 -3.77
CA ARG A 58 -10.17 7.82 -3.42
C ARG A 58 -10.50 8.75 -4.59
N THR A 59 -10.27 8.29 -5.82
CA THR A 59 -10.68 8.98 -7.04
C THR A 59 -12.13 8.62 -7.39
N ARG A 60 -12.69 9.28 -8.41
CA ARG A 60 -14.07 9.00 -8.85
C ARG A 60 -14.23 7.52 -9.21
N PRO A 61 -15.32 6.84 -8.78
CA PRO A 61 -15.53 5.42 -9.06
C PRO A 61 -15.46 5.08 -10.55
N LEU A 62 -14.69 4.06 -10.90
CA LEU A 62 -14.65 3.51 -12.25
C LEU A 62 -15.82 2.54 -12.45
N ARG A 63 -16.99 3.07 -12.84
CA ARG A 63 -18.24 2.30 -13.04
C ARG A 63 -18.20 1.24 -14.17
N ALA A 64 -17.12 1.12 -14.94
CA ALA A 64 -17.02 0.17 -16.05
C ALA A 64 -15.60 -0.39 -16.21
N HIS A 65 -15.50 -1.69 -16.55
CA HIS A 65 -14.27 -2.50 -16.77
C HIS A 65 -13.45 -2.10 -18.00
N ARG A 66 -13.38 -0.81 -18.32
CA ARG A 66 -12.60 -0.35 -19.47
C ARG A 66 -11.15 -0.20 -19.06
N VAL A 67 -10.31 -1.13 -19.51
CA VAL A 67 -8.84 -1.11 -19.35
C VAL A 67 -8.29 0.29 -19.67
N ALA A 68 -8.75 0.90 -20.77
CA ALA A 68 -8.35 2.26 -21.16
C ALA A 68 -8.60 3.32 -20.06
N ARG A 69 -9.67 3.19 -19.27
CA ARG A 69 -9.94 4.11 -18.15
C ARG A 69 -9.00 3.87 -16.98
N VAL A 70 -8.66 2.61 -16.70
CA VAL A 70 -7.67 2.26 -15.68
C VAL A 70 -6.30 2.81 -16.06
N VAL A 71 -5.88 2.62 -17.32
CA VAL A 71 -4.61 3.17 -17.84
C VAL A 71 -4.61 4.69 -17.83
N LYS A 72 -5.72 5.33 -18.24
CA LYS A 72 -5.86 6.79 -18.17
C LYS A 72 -5.79 7.32 -16.74
N LEU A 73 -6.38 6.61 -15.77
CA LEU A 73 -6.26 6.98 -14.36
C LEU A 73 -4.82 6.82 -13.87
N LEU A 74 -4.15 5.75 -14.29
CA LEU A 74 -2.80 5.43 -13.84
C LEU A 74 -1.76 6.37 -14.43
N PHE A 75 -1.85 6.77 -15.69
CA PHE A 75 -0.80 7.55 -16.36
C PHE A 75 -1.23 8.94 -16.83
N GLU A 76 -2.45 9.37 -16.50
CA GLU A 76 -2.95 10.71 -16.85
C GLU A 76 -2.87 11.01 -18.37
N SER A 77 -3.00 9.97 -19.19
CA SER A 77 -2.90 9.99 -20.67
C SER A 77 -1.47 10.09 -21.23
N GLN A 78 -0.43 9.97 -20.41
CA GLN A 78 0.98 9.93 -20.87
C GLN A 78 1.37 8.60 -21.53
N VAL A 79 0.60 7.54 -21.28
CA VAL A 79 0.86 6.17 -21.75
C VAL A 79 -0.38 5.65 -22.46
N ASN A 80 -0.22 5.09 -23.66
CA ASN A 80 -1.31 4.48 -24.40
C ASN A 80 -1.49 2.98 -24.05
N LEU A 81 -2.53 2.32 -24.59
CA LEU A 81 -2.78 0.90 -24.27
C LEU A 81 -1.69 -0.05 -24.79
N GLY A 82 -1.11 0.24 -25.95
CA GLY A 82 -0.02 -0.56 -26.54
C GLY A 82 1.24 -0.48 -25.69
N ASP A 83 1.62 0.74 -25.29
CA ASP A 83 2.73 0.99 -24.37
C ASP A 83 2.53 0.24 -23.03
N TYR A 84 1.33 0.31 -22.47
CA TYR A 84 1.00 -0.39 -21.24
C TYR A 84 1.01 -1.91 -21.43
N SER A 85 0.52 -2.43 -22.56
CA SER A 85 0.65 -3.85 -22.93
C SER A 85 2.12 -4.28 -22.98
N HIS A 86 2.99 -3.45 -23.55
CA HIS A 86 4.42 -3.69 -23.58
C HIS A 86 5.03 -3.72 -22.18
N LEU A 87 4.66 -2.79 -21.29
CA LEU A 87 5.06 -2.82 -19.88
C LEU A 87 4.64 -4.12 -19.18
N LEU A 88 3.41 -4.58 -19.41
CA LEU A 88 2.91 -5.81 -18.80
C LEU A 88 3.66 -7.06 -19.29
N THR A 89 3.95 -7.14 -20.58
CA THR A 89 4.64 -8.29 -21.18
C THR A 89 6.15 -8.28 -20.91
N THR A 90 6.77 -7.12 -20.69
CA THR A 90 8.21 -7.01 -20.40
C THR A 90 8.51 -7.08 -18.91
N VAL A 91 7.81 -6.30 -18.08
CA VAL A 91 8.05 -6.23 -16.63
C VAL A 91 7.14 -7.19 -15.89
N GLY A 92 5.84 -7.15 -16.19
CA GLY A 92 4.84 -7.97 -15.51
C GLY A 92 5.13 -9.46 -15.67
N ALA A 93 5.43 -9.91 -16.90
CA ALA A 93 5.72 -11.31 -17.17
C ALA A 93 7.03 -11.79 -16.52
N ARG A 94 8.11 -11.01 -16.61
CA ARG A 94 9.43 -11.38 -16.07
C ARG A 94 9.45 -11.42 -14.53
N ASN A 95 8.58 -10.64 -13.89
CA ASN A 95 8.49 -10.52 -12.44
C ASN A 95 7.15 -11.07 -11.91
N SER A 96 6.58 -12.05 -12.60
CA SER A 96 5.24 -12.58 -12.32
C SER A 96 5.06 -13.05 -10.88
N ASN A 97 6.04 -13.79 -10.33
CA ASN A 97 6.00 -14.27 -8.95
C ASN A 97 5.99 -13.13 -7.92
N PHE A 98 6.77 -12.07 -8.18
CA PHE A 98 6.82 -10.90 -7.30
C PHE A 98 5.47 -10.19 -7.26
N PHE A 99 4.90 -9.87 -8.42
CA PHE A 99 3.60 -9.21 -8.48
C PHE A 99 2.46 -10.13 -8.00
N ALA A 100 2.52 -11.44 -8.25
CA ALA A 100 1.54 -12.39 -7.73
C ALA A 100 1.53 -12.40 -6.19
N THR A 101 2.71 -12.35 -5.56
CA THR A 101 2.83 -12.29 -4.09
C THR A 101 2.18 -11.02 -3.54
N ILE A 102 2.46 -9.84 -4.13
CA ILE A 102 1.83 -8.58 -3.72
C ILE A 102 0.31 -8.64 -3.91
N ARG A 103 -0.14 -9.15 -5.06
CA ARG A 103 -1.57 -9.28 -5.38
C ARG A 103 -2.30 -10.14 -4.36
N ASP A 104 -1.75 -11.32 -4.03
CA ASP A 104 -2.41 -12.29 -3.16
C ASP A 104 -2.47 -11.77 -1.71
N GLU A 105 -1.39 -11.14 -1.22
CA GLU A 105 -1.36 -10.49 0.09
C GLU A 105 -2.30 -9.26 0.13
N LEU A 106 -2.42 -8.51 -0.96
CA LEU A 106 -3.36 -7.37 -1.03
C LEU A 106 -4.82 -7.86 -0.98
N ILE A 107 -5.15 -8.94 -1.67
CA ILE A 107 -6.49 -9.55 -1.59
C ILE A 107 -6.78 -9.97 -0.15
N LEU A 108 -5.84 -10.66 0.50
CA LEU A 108 -5.97 -11.08 1.90
C LEU A 108 -6.18 -9.88 2.83
N CYS A 109 -5.41 -8.80 2.63
CA CYS A 109 -5.57 -7.54 3.33
C CYS A 109 -6.99 -6.97 3.19
N LEU A 110 -7.45 -6.76 1.95
CA LEU A 110 -8.74 -6.12 1.70
C LEU A 110 -9.93 -6.96 2.16
N VAL A 111 -9.86 -8.29 2.04
CA VAL A 111 -10.89 -9.20 2.56
C VAL A 111 -10.90 -9.18 4.09
N ALA A 112 -9.74 -9.25 4.75
CA ALA A 112 -9.66 -9.17 6.20
C ALA A 112 -10.23 -7.84 6.73
N ARG A 113 -9.89 -6.70 6.11
CA ARG A 113 -10.48 -5.40 6.46
C ARG A 113 -12.01 -5.40 6.30
N ARG A 114 -12.52 -5.94 5.20
CA ARG A 114 -13.97 -6.03 4.95
C ARG A 114 -14.68 -6.85 6.01
N GLU A 115 -14.08 -7.94 6.46
CA GLU A 115 -14.58 -8.81 7.52
C GLU A 115 -14.31 -8.25 8.94
N ARG A 116 -13.81 -7.01 9.05
CA ARG A 116 -13.46 -6.35 10.33
C ARG A 116 -12.42 -7.12 11.14
N ARG A 117 -11.47 -7.76 10.46
CA ARG A 117 -10.26 -8.38 11.02
C ARG A 117 -9.07 -7.46 10.74
N PHE A 118 -9.06 -6.29 11.38
CA PHE A 118 -8.16 -5.19 11.09
C PHE A 118 -6.70 -5.51 11.44
N THR A 119 -6.46 -6.24 12.54
CA THR A 119 -5.11 -6.71 12.90
C THR A 119 -4.53 -7.59 11.79
N GLU A 120 -5.31 -8.54 11.28
CA GLU A 120 -4.86 -9.38 10.16
C GLU A 120 -4.63 -8.56 8.89
N SER A 121 -5.53 -7.63 8.56
CA SER A 121 -5.35 -6.72 7.42
C SER A 121 -4.06 -5.91 7.52
N PHE A 122 -3.74 -5.40 8.71
CA PHE A 122 -2.51 -4.69 8.97
C PHE A 122 -1.28 -5.57 8.74
N LEU A 123 -1.29 -6.82 9.22
CA LEU A 123 -0.18 -7.77 9.04
C LEU A 123 0.02 -8.20 7.58
N TYR A 124 -1.06 -8.35 6.80
CA TYR A 124 -0.97 -8.60 5.36
C TYR A 124 -0.35 -7.40 4.63
N LEU A 125 -0.81 -6.19 4.93
CA LEU A 125 -0.24 -4.97 4.34
C LEU A 125 1.22 -4.76 4.75
N TYR A 126 1.59 -5.06 5.99
CA TYR A 126 2.97 -5.00 6.46
C TYR A 126 3.90 -5.90 5.65
N ARG A 127 3.48 -7.16 5.39
CA ARG A 127 4.25 -8.10 4.56
C ARG A 127 4.44 -7.56 3.14
N ILE A 128 3.41 -6.97 2.54
CA ILE A 128 3.54 -6.32 1.23
C ILE A 128 4.63 -5.25 1.26
N LEU A 129 4.69 -4.45 2.33
CA LEU A 129 5.72 -3.42 2.47
C LEU A 129 7.11 -4.02 2.66
N GLU A 130 7.28 -5.09 3.44
CA GLU A 130 8.56 -5.79 3.56
C GLU A 130 9.03 -6.29 2.18
N TYR A 131 8.17 -6.99 1.44
CA TYR A 131 8.48 -7.46 0.09
C TYR A 131 8.79 -6.32 -0.88
N THR A 132 8.00 -5.24 -0.86
CA THR A 132 8.19 -4.09 -1.75
C THR A 132 9.48 -3.34 -1.41
N SER A 133 9.82 -3.22 -0.12
CA SER A 133 11.01 -2.51 0.35
C SER A 133 12.30 -3.16 -0.15
N VAL A 134 12.33 -4.50 -0.25
CA VAL A 134 13.47 -5.24 -0.79
C VAL A 134 13.59 -5.08 -2.31
N ALA A 135 12.46 -5.05 -3.03
CA ALA A 135 12.47 -4.90 -4.48
C ALA A 135 12.68 -3.45 -4.94
N PHE A 136 12.36 -2.47 -4.10
CA PHE A 136 12.37 -1.06 -4.44
C PHE A 136 13.71 -0.55 -4.97
N PRO A 137 14.87 -0.88 -4.37
CA PRO A 137 16.16 -0.44 -4.89
C PRO A 137 16.47 -0.91 -6.30
N MET A 138 15.99 -2.10 -6.66
CA MET A 138 16.17 -2.65 -8.00
C MET A 138 15.28 -1.92 -9.01
N LEU A 139 14.01 -1.67 -8.65
CA LEU A 139 13.11 -0.85 -9.47
C LEU A 139 13.64 0.58 -9.64
N TYR A 140 14.20 1.17 -8.59
CA TYR A 140 14.83 2.48 -8.64
C TYR A 140 16.08 2.50 -9.52
N ALA A 141 16.98 1.52 -9.39
CA ALA A 141 18.18 1.43 -10.22
C ALA A 141 17.84 1.24 -11.71
N LEU A 142 16.79 0.46 -12.02
CA LEU A 142 16.28 0.32 -13.39
C LEU A 142 15.73 1.63 -13.96
N SER A 143 15.24 2.52 -13.09
CA SER A 143 14.66 3.80 -13.52
C SER A 143 15.66 4.95 -13.67
N ASN A 144 16.93 4.76 -13.28
CA ASN A 144 17.94 5.82 -13.31
C ASN A 144 18.96 5.61 -14.43
N GLN A 145 19.06 6.59 -15.33
CA GLN A 145 20.11 6.63 -16.36
C GLN A 145 21.50 6.98 -15.78
N ASN A 146 21.54 7.52 -14.55
CA ASN A 146 22.78 7.83 -13.84
C ASN A 146 23.23 6.65 -12.97
N PHE A 147 24.12 5.82 -13.51
CA PHE A 147 24.70 4.68 -12.81
C PHE A 147 25.53 5.08 -11.58
N ALA A 148 26.19 6.24 -11.59
CA ALA A 148 26.95 6.71 -10.43
C ALA A 148 26.01 7.10 -9.27
N GLY A 149 24.89 7.76 -9.58
CA GLY A 149 23.82 8.07 -8.62
C GLY A 149 23.17 6.79 -8.08
N SER A 150 22.86 5.83 -8.95
CA SER A 150 22.29 4.53 -8.57
C SER A 150 23.23 3.74 -7.66
N LEU A 151 24.53 3.73 -7.97
CA LEU A 151 25.54 3.07 -7.14
C LEU A 151 25.68 3.77 -5.77
N SER A 152 25.66 5.10 -5.72
CA SER A 152 25.68 5.86 -4.47
C SER A 152 24.46 5.55 -3.61
N PHE A 153 23.26 5.55 -4.22
CA PHE A 153 22.02 5.17 -3.56
C PHE A 153 22.09 3.75 -3.00
N LEU A 154 22.46 2.75 -3.82
CA LEU A 154 22.60 1.35 -3.38
C LEU A 154 23.62 1.19 -2.25
N LYS A 155 24.77 1.87 -2.33
CA LYS A 155 25.77 1.89 -1.25
C LYS A 155 25.20 2.45 0.05
N SER A 156 24.40 3.52 -0.04
CA SER A 156 23.73 4.11 1.12
C SER A 156 22.73 3.15 1.80
N LEU A 157 22.19 2.17 1.07
CA LEU A 157 21.29 1.17 1.64
C LEU A 157 22.05 0.09 2.41
N VAL A 158 23.25 -0.29 1.95
CA VAL A 158 24.07 -1.38 2.53
C VAL A 158 24.93 -0.92 3.70
N SER A 159 25.34 0.36 3.74
CA SER A 159 26.25 0.89 4.77
C SER A 159 25.71 0.86 6.20
N ASP A 160 24.40 0.65 6.39
CA ASP A 160 23.73 0.71 7.70
C ASP A 160 23.54 -0.65 8.39
N GLY A 161 24.20 -1.72 7.92
CA GLY A 161 24.65 -2.95 8.62
C GLY A 161 23.70 -3.82 9.46
N LYS A 162 22.57 -3.30 9.97
CA LYS A 162 21.62 -3.98 10.90
C LYS A 162 20.18 -3.46 10.81
N GLN A 163 19.88 -2.55 9.89
CA GLN A 163 18.60 -1.84 9.88
C GLN A 163 17.69 -2.40 8.79
N GLY A 164 16.52 -2.90 9.20
CA GLY A 164 15.64 -3.76 8.41
C GLY A 164 15.09 -3.12 7.13
N ASP A 165 14.49 -3.98 6.28
CA ASP A 165 14.07 -3.69 4.91
C ASP A 165 13.28 -2.39 4.76
N LEU A 166 12.42 -2.03 5.72
CA LEU A 166 11.61 -0.79 5.67
C LEU A 166 12.43 0.52 5.66
N LYS A 167 13.68 0.52 6.14
CA LYS A 167 14.54 1.72 6.05
C LYS A 167 14.99 1.99 4.62
N VAL A 168 15.11 0.93 3.81
CA VAL A 168 15.41 1.05 2.39
C VAL A 168 14.29 1.81 1.69
N LEU A 169 13.04 1.45 1.98
CA LEU A 169 11.87 2.15 1.46
C LEU A 169 11.84 3.60 1.93
N SER A 170 12.12 3.89 3.21
CA SER A 170 12.08 5.26 3.71
C SER A 170 13.11 6.20 3.08
N LYS A 171 14.30 5.69 2.69
CA LYS A 171 15.29 6.47 1.91
C LYS A 171 14.81 6.77 0.49
N ALA A 172 13.91 5.97 -0.05
CA ALA A 172 13.48 6.05 -1.43
C ALA A 172 12.17 6.83 -1.63
N LEU A 173 11.33 6.91 -0.59
CA LEU A 173 10.07 7.66 -0.60
C LEU A 173 10.22 9.13 -1.00
N PRO A 174 11.22 9.91 -0.53
CA PRO A 174 11.35 11.30 -0.95
C PRO A 174 11.53 11.46 -2.46
N THR A 175 12.24 10.54 -3.11
CA THR A 175 12.40 10.58 -4.57
C THR A 175 11.11 10.23 -5.30
N LEU A 176 10.38 9.22 -4.83
CA LEU A 176 9.04 8.92 -5.35
C LEU A 176 8.07 10.09 -5.15
N ALA A 177 8.11 10.71 -3.97
CA ALA A 177 7.22 11.81 -3.62
C ALA A 177 7.42 13.01 -4.56
N ALA A 178 8.67 13.37 -4.83
CA ALA A 178 9.02 14.40 -5.79
C ALA A 178 8.56 14.07 -7.23
N GLN A 179 8.69 12.81 -7.66
CA GLN A 179 8.25 12.37 -8.99
C GLN A 179 6.72 12.41 -9.15
N GLY A 180 6.00 12.02 -8.10
CA GLY A 180 4.54 11.93 -8.09
C GLY A 180 3.83 13.19 -7.61
N ASN A 181 4.55 14.27 -7.29
CA ASN A 181 4.02 15.46 -6.59
C ASN A 181 3.26 15.10 -5.30
N LEU A 182 3.78 14.14 -4.53
CA LEU A 182 3.23 13.70 -3.24
C LEU A 182 3.91 14.42 -2.06
N ASP A 183 4.85 15.32 -2.34
CA ASP A 183 5.47 16.16 -1.33
C ASP A 183 4.44 17.04 -0.62
N GLY A 184 4.53 17.07 0.72
CA GLY A 184 3.58 17.82 1.55
C GLY A 184 2.20 17.15 1.72
N LEU A 185 1.95 15.99 1.11
CA LEU A 185 0.72 15.24 1.36
C LEU A 185 0.70 14.75 2.82
N LEU A 186 -0.38 15.07 3.53
CA LEU A 186 -0.65 14.64 4.90
C LEU A 186 -1.79 13.61 4.94
N PHE A 187 -1.67 12.64 5.84
CA PHE A 187 -2.67 11.61 6.09
C PHE A 187 -3.35 11.87 7.42
N ASP A 188 -4.66 12.06 7.38
CA ASP A 188 -5.50 12.36 8.54
C ASP A 188 -6.06 11.05 9.12
N PHE A 189 -5.68 10.74 10.37
CA PHE A 189 -6.17 9.55 11.07
C PHE A 189 -7.37 9.93 11.93
N SER A 190 -8.57 9.60 11.46
CA SER A 190 -9.82 10.04 12.09
C SER A 190 -10.33 9.10 13.18
N VAL A 191 -10.79 9.70 14.28
CA VAL A 191 -11.51 9.06 15.39
C VAL A 191 -13.00 9.38 15.38
N ALA A 192 -13.55 9.80 14.24
CA ALA A 192 -14.98 10.02 14.07
C ALA A 192 -15.79 8.80 14.53
N GLY A 193 -16.73 9.02 15.46
CA GLY A 193 -17.59 7.96 16.01
C GLY A 193 -16.94 7.04 17.05
N TYR A 194 -15.75 7.37 17.57
CA TYR A 194 -15.16 6.67 18.71
C TYR A 194 -15.61 7.31 20.03
N ASP A 195 -15.61 6.51 21.11
CA ASP A 195 -15.83 7.00 22.46
C ASP A 195 -14.69 7.93 22.91
N VAL A 196 -15.03 9.09 23.50
CA VAL A 196 -14.07 10.13 23.89
C VAL A 196 -13.03 9.62 24.90
N ASN A 197 -13.44 8.77 25.84
CA ASN A 197 -12.49 8.22 26.82
C ASN A 197 -11.52 7.24 26.17
N LEU A 198 -12.01 6.41 25.23
CA LEU A 198 -11.15 5.54 24.45
C LEU A 198 -10.16 6.35 23.59
N VAL A 199 -10.63 7.42 22.92
CA VAL A 199 -9.77 8.31 22.13
C VAL A 199 -8.66 8.92 22.97
N SER A 200 -8.98 9.40 24.17
CA SER A 200 -7.97 9.95 25.10
C SER A 200 -6.89 8.92 25.47
N LYS A 201 -7.29 7.67 25.74
CA LYS A 201 -6.35 6.57 26.03
C LYS A 201 -5.48 6.25 24.81
N ILE A 202 -6.07 6.16 23.62
CA ILE A 202 -5.33 5.93 22.36
C ILE A 202 -4.32 7.06 22.14
N LYS A 203 -4.74 8.33 22.25
CA LYS A 203 -3.86 9.51 22.12
C LYS A 203 -2.67 9.41 23.07
N SER A 204 -2.93 9.10 24.34
CA SER A 204 -1.89 8.97 25.36
C SER A 204 -0.87 7.87 25.03
N GLU A 205 -1.35 6.68 24.67
CA GLU A 205 -0.47 5.55 24.35
C GLU A 205 0.33 5.78 23.06
N LEU A 206 -0.30 6.29 22.00
CA LEU A 206 0.39 6.60 20.75
C LEU A 206 1.40 7.75 20.89
N ASN A 207 1.05 8.80 21.65
CA ASN A 207 1.96 9.91 21.90
C ASN A 207 3.22 9.46 22.67
N ALA A 208 3.07 8.48 23.56
CA ALA A 208 4.19 8.00 24.35
C ALA A 208 5.03 6.91 23.64
N ALA A 209 4.40 6.04 22.84
CA ALA A 209 5.08 4.91 22.22
C ALA A 209 5.48 5.13 20.75
N VAL A 210 4.75 5.98 20.02
CA VAL A 210 4.87 6.11 18.55
C VAL A 210 5.44 7.46 18.13
N LYS A 211 4.89 8.58 18.63
CA LYS A 211 5.36 9.94 18.27
C LYS A 211 6.88 10.14 18.38
N PRO A 212 7.59 9.63 19.41
CA PRO A 212 9.04 9.84 19.49
C PRO A 212 9.83 9.27 18.30
N ALA A 213 9.27 8.28 17.58
CA ALA A 213 9.90 7.65 16.42
C ALA A 213 9.36 8.14 15.07
N VAL A 214 8.29 8.96 15.06
CA VAL A 214 7.63 9.45 13.85
C VAL A 214 7.55 10.97 13.92
N SER A 215 8.57 11.64 13.37
CA SER A 215 8.79 13.09 13.52
C SER A 215 7.58 13.93 13.12
N SER A 216 7.00 13.65 11.95
CA SER A 216 5.88 14.43 11.41
C SER A 216 4.52 14.11 12.05
N MET A 217 4.45 13.23 13.06
CA MET A 217 3.16 12.75 13.58
C MET A 217 2.53 13.79 14.50
N ASP A 218 1.67 14.67 14.03
CA ASP A 218 1.15 15.74 14.88
C ASP A 218 -0.26 15.44 15.34
N PHE A 219 -0.48 15.46 16.66
CA PHE A 219 -1.80 15.25 17.23
C PHE A 219 -2.63 16.51 17.14
N GLU A 220 -3.90 16.33 16.78
CA GLU A 220 -4.88 17.40 16.80
C GLU A 220 -5.56 17.44 18.17
N ASP A 221 -5.87 18.64 18.65
CA ASP A 221 -6.53 18.86 19.94
C ASP A 221 -8.05 19.01 19.80
N GLN A 222 -8.54 19.27 18.58
CA GLN A 222 -9.96 19.51 18.30
C GLN A 222 -10.42 18.80 17.03
N GLY A 223 -11.70 18.40 17.03
CA GLY A 223 -12.35 17.76 15.90
C GLY A 223 -12.18 16.24 15.85
N ASP A 224 -12.48 15.67 14.69
CA ASP A 224 -12.53 14.22 14.48
C ASP A 224 -11.20 13.62 13.99
N ILE A 225 -10.16 14.44 13.84
CA ILE A 225 -8.82 13.99 13.47
C ILE A 225 -8.06 13.75 14.77
N LEU A 226 -7.43 12.58 14.91
CA LEU A 226 -6.58 12.29 16.06
C LEU A 226 -5.16 12.80 15.84
N PHE A 227 -4.59 12.47 14.70
CA PHE A 227 -3.25 12.90 14.31
C PHE A 227 -3.08 12.91 12.79
N ARG A 228 -2.04 13.61 12.35
CA ARG A 228 -1.62 13.71 10.95
C ARG A 228 -0.21 13.16 10.77
N VAL A 229 0.08 12.55 9.62
CA VAL A 229 1.45 12.10 9.28
C VAL A 229 1.75 12.47 7.83
N ALA A 230 2.96 12.95 7.56
CA ALA A 230 3.40 13.26 6.21
C ALA A 230 3.71 11.99 5.42
N PHE A 231 3.50 12.04 4.10
CA PHE A 231 3.70 10.92 3.19
C PHE A 231 5.03 10.18 3.38
N ASN A 232 6.14 10.91 3.55
CA ASN A 232 7.47 10.34 3.71
C ASN A 232 7.66 9.59 5.04
N ASP A 233 6.94 9.99 6.09
CA ASP A 233 7.01 9.39 7.44
C ASP A 233 6.03 8.22 7.62
N MET A 234 5.16 7.94 6.65
CA MET A 234 4.18 6.84 6.73
C MET A 234 4.83 5.46 6.84
N SER A 235 5.97 5.22 6.19
CA SER A 235 6.72 3.96 6.34
C SER A 235 7.27 3.79 7.76
N HIS A 236 7.75 4.88 8.37
CA HIS A 236 8.21 4.92 9.76
C HIS A 236 7.06 4.70 10.74
N LEU A 237 5.89 5.29 10.48
CA LEU A 237 4.67 5.03 11.25
C LEU A 237 4.32 3.55 11.22
N PHE A 238 4.29 2.94 10.04
CA PHE A 238 3.96 1.53 9.87
C PHE A 238 4.89 0.61 10.66
N ALA A 239 6.20 0.81 10.50
CA ALA A 239 7.23 0.04 11.19
C ALA A 239 7.15 0.20 12.71
N THR A 240 6.93 1.44 13.17
CA THR A 240 6.81 1.76 14.60
C THR A 240 5.57 1.10 15.20
N LEU A 241 4.40 1.26 14.58
CA LEU A 241 3.15 0.62 15.02
C LEU A 241 3.31 -0.89 15.16
N ARG A 242 3.87 -1.56 14.13
CA ARG A 242 4.12 -3.01 14.15
C ARG A 242 5.02 -3.39 15.32
N ASN A 243 6.12 -2.67 15.53
CA ASN A 243 7.05 -2.97 16.60
C ASN A 243 6.43 -2.76 17.98
N ARG A 244 5.78 -1.60 18.22
CA ARG A 244 5.22 -1.26 19.54
C ARG A 244 3.98 -2.07 19.92
N MET A 245 3.28 -2.67 18.95
CA MET A 245 2.13 -3.55 19.21
C MET A 245 2.52 -5.02 19.37
N PHE A 246 3.49 -5.53 18.61
CA PHE A 246 3.71 -6.97 18.48
C PHE A 246 5.12 -7.44 18.87
N HIS A 247 6.08 -6.53 19.04
CA HIS A 247 7.45 -6.87 19.41
C HIS A 247 7.80 -6.20 20.73
N TYR A 248 7.66 -6.94 21.83
CA TYR A 248 8.08 -6.49 23.15
C TYR A 248 9.60 -6.34 23.22
N ARG A 249 10.10 -5.18 22.80
CA ARG A 249 11.48 -4.78 23.03
C ARG A 249 11.57 -4.17 24.42
N ASN A 250 12.49 -4.69 25.23
CA ASN A 250 12.67 -4.26 26.62
C ASN A 250 13.17 -2.81 26.75
N ASP A 251 13.82 -2.29 25.71
CA ASP A 251 14.48 -0.98 25.74
C ASP A 251 13.56 0.17 25.28
N GLU A 252 12.29 -0.14 24.98
CA GLU A 252 11.42 0.70 24.19
C GLU A 252 9.99 0.67 24.74
N ARG A 253 9.36 1.84 24.95
CA ARG A 253 7.96 1.88 25.42
C ARG A 253 7.04 1.27 24.36
N ASN A 254 6.32 0.22 24.74
CA ASN A 254 5.30 -0.43 23.92
C ASN A 254 3.92 0.18 24.18
N ILE A 255 2.99 -0.03 23.25
CA ILE A 255 1.60 0.40 23.43
C ILE A 255 0.95 -0.53 24.45
N ASP A 256 0.33 0.02 25.48
CA ASP A 256 -0.46 -0.77 26.42
C ASP A 256 -1.79 -1.19 25.76
N LEU A 257 -1.75 -2.33 25.08
CA LEU A 257 -2.90 -2.86 24.34
C LEU A 257 -4.09 -3.17 25.26
N VAL A 258 -3.88 -3.49 26.53
CA VAL A 258 -4.97 -3.78 27.47
C VAL A 258 -5.80 -2.51 27.71
N LYS A 259 -5.15 -1.36 27.86
CA LYS A 259 -5.85 -0.07 28.10
C LYS A 259 -6.71 0.39 26.94
N ILE A 260 -6.35 0.03 25.71
CA ILE A 260 -7.01 0.53 24.49
C ILE A 260 -7.86 -0.53 23.77
N GLY A 261 -8.08 -1.70 24.39
CA GLY A 261 -8.95 -2.74 23.84
C GLY A 261 -8.30 -3.64 22.77
N GLY A 262 -6.97 -3.73 22.76
CA GLY A 262 -6.20 -4.60 21.88
C GLY A 262 -5.63 -3.90 20.64
N ALA A 263 -4.79 -4.64 19.90
CA ALA A 263 -4.19 -4.15 18.65
C ALA A 263 -5.25 -3.85 17.56
N GLU A 264 -6.40 -4.53 17.64
CA GLU A 264 -7.52 -4.35 16.73
C GLU A 264 -8.01 -2.89 16.69
N THR A 265 -8.03 -2.21 17.84
CA THR A 265 -8.44 -0.79 17.92
C THR A 265 -7.51 0.11 17.13
N VAL A 266 -6.20 -0.06 17.30
CA VAL A 266 -5.19 0.75 16.60
C VAL A 266 -5.18 0.41 15.11
N CYS A 267 -5.24 -0.87 14.77
CA CYS A 267 -5.28 -1.31 13.37
C CYS A 267 -6.53 -0.78 12.66
N LYS A 268 -7.69 -0.81 13.31
CA LYS A 268 -8.94 -0.23 12.77
C LYS A 268 -8.81 1.26 12.47
N LEU A 269 -8.18 2.01 13.36
CA LEU A 269 -7.93 3.44 13.20
C LEU A 269 -7.01 3.73 11.99
N CYS A 270 -5.99 2.91 11.80
CA CYS A 270 -4.93 3.21 10.84
C CYS A 270 -5.13 2.61 9.44
N ILE A 271 -5.78 1.45 9.34
CA ILE A 271 -5.67 0.59 8.14
C ILE A 271 -6.11 1.27 6.84
N ASP A 272 -7.12 2.14 6.87
CA ASP A 272 -7.63 2.79 5.67
C ASP A 272 -6.67 3.84 5.09
N GLU A 273 -5.97 4.59 5.95
CA GLU A 273 -4.94 5.53 5.52
C GLU A 273 -3.67 4.78 5.09
N LEU A 274 -3.33 3.69 5.78
CA LEU A 274 -2.19 2.86 5.43
C LEU A 274 -2.37 2.17 4.05
N ILE A 275 -3.57 1.64 3.76
CA ILE A 275 -3.90 1.09 2.44
C ILE A 275 -3.83 2.19 1.38
N TYR A 276 -4.42 3.36 1.65
CA TYR A 276 -4.42 4.46 0.69
C TYR A 276 -2.99 4.91 0.35
N TRP A 277 -2.16 5.10 1.36
CA TRP A 277 -0.74 5.43 1.18
C TRP A 277 -0.01 4.38 0.33
N PHE A 278 -0.19 3.09 0.64
CA PHE A 278 0.39 2.01 -0.19
C PHE A 278 -0.09 2.08 -1.64
N CYS A 279 -1.37 2.36 -1.88
CA CYS A 279 -1.91 2.48 -3.24
C CYS A 279 -1.25 3.61 -4.02
N LEU A 280 -0.95 4.74 -3.37
CA LEU A 280 -0.21 5.86 -3.97
C LEU A 280 1.23 5.45 -4.29
N VAL A 281 1.92 4.82 -3.35
CA VAL A 281 3.29 4.31 -3.55
C VAL A 281 3.35 3.33 -4.73
N TYR A 282 2.45 2.35 -4.77
CA TYR A 282 2.39 1.35 -5.84
C TYR A 282 2.09 1.97 -7.21
N THR A 283 1.16 2.94 -7.25
CA THR A 283 0.82 3.69 -8.46
C THR A 283 2.03 4.45 -8.99
N GLU A 284 2.76 5.14 -8.11
CA GLU A 284 3.94 5.90 -8.51
C GLU A 284 5.09 4.99 -8.97
N ILE A 285 5.28 3.84 -8.32
CA ILE A 285 6.21 2.81 -8.79
C ILE A 285 5.90 2.41 -10.24
N ILE A 286 4.63 2.09 -10.55
CA ILE A 286 4.27 1.70 -11.91
C ILE A 286 4.47 2.86 -12.89
N ARG A 287 4.13 4.09 -12.51
CA ARG A 287 4.34 5.27 -13.34
C ARG A 287 5.80 5.46 -13.68
N THR A 288 6.68 5.39 -12.69
CA THR A 288 8.12 5.56 -12.85
C THR A 288 8.71 4.45 -13.73
N VAL A 289 8.32 3.19 -13.53
CA VAL A 289 8.77 2.08 -14.37
C VAL A 289 8.23 2.20 -15.79
N GLY A 290 6.95 2.56 -15.96
CA GLY A 290 6.32 2.73 -17.27
C GLY A 290 7.03 3.78 -18.12
N LYS A 291 7.30 4.97 -17.56
CA LYS A 291 7.97 6.08 -18.25
C LYS A 291 9.40 5.77 -18.74
N GLN A 292 10.02 4.72 -18.24
CA GLN A 292 11.41 4.35 -18.59
C GLN A 292 11.48 3.25 -19.66
N ILE A 293 10.39 2.51 -19.84
CA ILE A 293 10.32 1.37 -20.76
C ILE A 293 9.66 1.75 -22.09
N ILE A 294 8.87 2.82 -22.08
CA ILE A 294 8.13 3.39 -23.20
C ILE A 294 8.91 4.61 -23.71
#